data_AF-A0AA94EU58-F1
#
_entry.id   AF-A0AA94EU58-F1
#
_cell.length_a   1.000
_cell.length_b   1.000
_cell.length_c   1.000
_cell.angle_alpha   90.00
_cell.angle_beta   90.00
_cell.angle_gamma   90.00
#
_symmetry.space_group_name_H-M   'P 1'
#
loop_
_entity.id
_entity.type
_entity.pdbx_description
1 polymer ?
#
loop_
_entity_poly.entity_id
_entity_poly.type
_entity_poly.pdbx_seq_one_letter_code
_entity_poly.pdbx_strand_id
1 'polypeptide(L)'
;MDCAIDPVTNKSVTADIALRTGYYICSYCRRRVGLRSGLSRKNYFAHWPGVSSSSCTYFMSGSLSHGIQNKVQLPPTRQIDLRLLIKKAENAGTWRLELVLPPSRACHAYLKIDVGGRIQKLDMRGMGSGFRVMAEPTANDYRILSYEGKPDPLFVASVAQSCQGLPSHGAAAFTAIGRGTEIGFPRAQALNRCETYALLWSSPVAPEFPEELLVDRLKPRQGWSLALVTVPEAPSDTCISWLEAFTQLSVMPAVPAITTIWPFLSRNGSINTVEYIEVDAIILAAHRIPGGSHDGGPTLQVVNQHDRISANAPDQSPALFTLIRAGTDEFRVGKSSHPDIDRFYSRSSSLGRSFQHPTVDLIFINERDERLVASLHQRQSQSYVMATRARELHFDCLRMPRGATGRLEVVSASGHKIYRRLVSSDVTVDHAQQVCELPPAMNKLLKQYLTNPQFQMYLDFGGLGRLAIGAMQPLANPASAFLSLGRSLRLRIQSFLSQLHVGGVTTLSGSDQVLVSAFSASAPRPELLPHYRQLAADVRACGYDIRYSREGVSR
;
A
#
# COMPACT_ATOMS: atom_id res chain seq x y z
N MET A 1 40.49 -1.19 9.09
CA MET A 1 41.86 -1.49 8.60
C MET A 1 41.94 -1.15 7.12
N ASP A 2 43.04 -0.58 6.67
CA ASP A 2 43.11 0.02 5.32
C ASP A 2 43.53 -0.97 4.23
N CYS A 3 44.09 -2.13 4.62
CA CYS A 3 44.43 -3.23 3.71
C CYS A 3 43.97 -4.59 4.26
N ALA A 4 43.69 -5.52 3.35
CA ALA A 4 43.36 -6.91 3.65
C ALA A 4 43.85 -7.82 2.51
N ILE A 5 43.99 -9.12 2.78
CA ILE A 5 44.47 -10.10 1.80
C ILE A 5 43.27 -10.57 0.96
N ASP A 6 43.38 -10.48 -0.35
CA ASP A 6 42.43 -11.08 -1.28
C ASP A 6 42.61 -12.61 -1.27
N PRO A 7 41.58 -13.40 -0.94
CA PRO A 7 41.70 -14.86 -0.86
C PRO A 7 41.96 -15.53 -2.22
N VAL A 8 41.66 -14.87 -3.34
CA VAL A 8 41.84 -15.44 -4.68
C VAL A 8 43.26 -15.21 -5.18
N THR A 9 43.77 -13.99 -5.02
CA THR A 9 45.11 -13.62 -5.50
C THR A 9 46.20 -13.78 -4.44
N ASN A 10 45.82 -13.99 -3.18
CA ASN A 10 46.67 -14.06 -1.99
C ASN A 10 47.59 -12.83 -1.81
N LYS A 11 47.22 -11.69 -2.40
CA LYS A 11 47.95 -10.42 -2.30
C LYS A 11 47.24 -9.45 -1.36
N SER A 12 48.00 -8.55 -0.76
CA SER A 12 47.44 -7.45 0.04
C SER A 12 46.80 -6.41 -0.88
N VAL A 13 45.56 -6.04 -0.59
CA VAL A 13 44.75 -5.09 -1.36
C VAL A 13 44.28 -3.99 -0.41
N THR A 14 44.35 -2.73 -0.86
CA THR A 14 43.86 -1.58 -0.08
C THR A 14 42.35 -1.40 -0.26
N ALA A 15 41.68 -0.84 0.76
CA ALA A 15 40.22 -0.71 0.79
C ALA A 15 39.66 0.18 -0.33
N ASP A 16 40.48 1.07 -0.92
CA ASP A 16 40.06 1.98 -1.98
C ASP A 16 40.01 1.32 -3.37
N ILE A 17 40.78 0.25 -3.59
CA ILE A 17 40.82 -0.50 -4.86
C ILE A 17 40.17 -1.88 -4.75
N ALA A 18 39.65 -2.22 -3.58
CA ALA A 18 39.01 -3.50 -3.30
C ALA A 18 37.62 -3.58 -3.93
N LEU A 19 37.33 -4.71 -4.57
CA LEU A 19 36.03 -4.99 -5.14
C LEU A 19 34.98 -5.16 -4.03
N ARG A 20 33.81 -4.53 -4.20
CA ARG A 20 32.69 -4.63 -3.25
C ARG A 20 32.11 -6.04 -3.12
N THR A 21 32.39 -6.92 -4.07
CA THR A 21 31.83 -8.26 -4.17
C THR A 21 32.86 -9.31 -3.71
N GLY A 22 32.79 -9.71 -2.44
CA GLY A 22 33.64 -10.76 -1.89
C GLY A 22 33.94 -10.59 -0.39
N TYR A 23 34.65 -11.55 0.19
CA TYR A 23 35.26 -11.42 1.51
C TYR A 23 36.78 -11.34 1.36
N TYR A 24 37.42 -10.60 2.26
CA TYR A 24 38.86 -10.50 2.35
C TYR A 24 39.35 -11.16 3.64
N ILE A 25 40.65 -11.35 3.77
CA ILE A 25 41.28 -11.98 4.93
C ILE A 25 42.08 -10.92 5.69
N CYS A 26 41.86 -10.78 6.99
CA CYS A 26 42.67 -9.91 7.84
C CYS A 26 44.14 -10.35 7.74
N SER A 27 45.03 -9.40 7.43
CA SER A 27 46.47 -9.64 7.36
C SER A 27 47.07 -10.12 8.69
N TYR A 28 46.42 -9.79 9.81
CA TYR A 28 46.89 -10.13 11.16
C TYR A 28 46.33 -11.46 11.66
N CYS A 29 45.01 -11.54 11.90
CA CYS A 29 44.41 -12.73 12.52
C CYS A 29 43.94 -13.79 11.51
N ARG A 30 44.13 -13.56 10.20
CA ARG A 30 43.71 -14.44 9.10
C ARG A 30 42.20 -14.76 9.08
N ARG A 31 41.38 -13.98 9.79
CA ARG A 31 39.92 -14.12 9.83
C ARG A 31 39.25 -13.27 8.76
N ARG A 32 37.99 -13.57 8.45
CA ARG A 32 37.24 -12.90 7.38
C ARG A 32 36.92 -11.46 7.73
N VAL A 33 37.15 -10.58 6.76
CA VAL A 33 36.86 -9.15 6.83
C VAL A 33 36.05 -8.75 5.61
N GLY A 34 35.12 -7.81 5.78
CA GLY A 34 34.32 -7.23 4.70
C GLY A 34 34.75 -5.81 4.42
N LEU A 35 34.69 -5.39 3.17
CA LEU A 35 34.86 -4.00 2.79
C LEU A 35 33.66 -3.18 3.27
N ARG A 36 33.92 -2.13 4.05
CA ARG A 36 32.95 -1.13 4.46
C ARG A 36 33.24 0.13 3.67
N SER A 37 32.31 0.47 2.78
CA SER A 37 32.37 1.65 1.93
C SER A 37 31.10 2.47 2.11
N GLY A 38 31.20 3.79 2.28
CA GLY A 38 30.07 4.68 2.46
C GLY A 38 30.43 6.13 2.17
N LEU A 39 29.42 6.99 1.97
CA LEU A 39 29.61 8.40 1.57
C LEU A 39 30.17 9.29 2.70
N SER A 40 30.15 8.83 3.96
CA SER A 40 30.52 9.63 5.14
C SER A 40 31.89 9.30 5.76
N ARG A 41 32.54 8.20 5.37
CA ARG A 41 33.84 7.77 5.92
C ARG A 41 34.71 7.11 4.86
N LYS A 42 36.04 7.27 4.96
CA LYS A 42 37.03 6.58 4.11
C LYS A 42 36.76 5.07 4.10
N ASN A 43 36.94 4.41 2.96
CA ASN A 43 36.73 2.96 2.85
C ASN A 43 37.70 2.20 3.77
N TYR A 44 37.20 1.20 4.47
CA TYR A 44 38.03 0.35 5.33
C TYR A 44 37.50 -1.07 5.39
N PHE A 45 38.36 -2.03 5.69
CA PHE A 45 37.94 -3.39 6.02
C PHE A 45 37.60 -3.51 7.50
N ALA A 46 36.55 -4.27 7.79
CA ALA A 46 36.12 -4.58 9.15
C ALA A 46 35.89 -6.08 9.30
N HIS A 47 36.23 -6.62 10.47
CA HIS A 47 35.87 -7.99 10.81
C HIS A 47 34.36 -8.18 10.81
N TRP A 48 33.94 -9.38 10.44
CA TRP A 48 32.54 -9.76 10.59
C TRP A 48 32.21 -9.91 12.08
N PRO A 49 30.98 -9.59 12.52
CA PRO A 49 30.57 -9.74 13.91
C PRO A 49 30.86 -11.16 14.42
N GLY A 50 31.56 -11.28 15.57
CA GLY A 50 31.91 -12.56 16.19
C GLY A 50 33.03 -13.36 15.53
N VAL A 51 33.69 -12.82 14.48
CA VAL A 51 34.70 -13.55 13.69
C VAL A 51 36.15 -13.22 14.08
N SER A 52 36.35 -12.14 14.85
CA SER A 52 37.67 -11.72 15.37
C SER A 52 37.66 -11.66 16.89
N SER A 53 38.80 -11.96 17.49
CA SER A 53 39.03 -11.91 18.93
C SER A 53 39.82 -10.67 19.32
N SER A 54 39.79 -10.31 20.61
CA SER A 54 40.59 -9.21 21.18
C SER A 54 42.10 -9.38 21.01
N SER A 55 42.57 -10.57 20.64
CA SER A 55 43.97 -10.83 20.28
C SER A 55 44.38 -10.30 18.91
N CYS A 56 43.46 -9.77 18.09
CA CYS A 56 43.79 -9.13 16.82
C CYS A 56 44.06 -7.63 17.02
N THR A 57 45.19 -7.12 16.52
CA THR A 57 45.53 -5.68 16.60
C THR A 57 44.49 -4.77 15.92
N TYR A 58 43.74 -5.27 14.95
CA TYR A 58 42.66 -4.55 14.27
C TYR A 58 41.27 -4.86 14.84
N PHE A 59 41.19 -5.44 16.04
CA PHE A 59 39.94 -5.62 16.77
C PHE A 59 39.52 -4.29 17.39
N MET A 60 38.32 -3.82 17.07
CA MET A 60 37.72 -2.65 17.71
C MET A 60 36.48 -3.10 18.48
N SER A 61 36.50 -2.95 19.80
CA SER A 61 35.31 -3.07 20.65
C SER A 61 34.40 -1.89 20.35
N GLY A 62 33.17 -2.13 19.87
CA GLY A 62 32.18 -1.06 19.78
C GLY A 62 31.87 -0.51 21.18
N SER A 63 31.70 0.81 21.31
CA SER A 63 31.51 1.52 22.58
C SER A 63 30.18 1.26 23.31
N LEU A 64 29.67 0.04 23.26
CA LEU A 64 28.55 -0.47 24.05
C LEU A 64 28.94 -1.83 24.63
N SER A 65 29.91 -1.84 25.53
CA SER A 65 30.29 -3.04 26.27
C SER A 65 30.54 -2.68 27.73
N HIS A 66 29.46 -2.65 28.51
CA HIS A 66 29.56 -2.90 29.94
C HIS A 66 30.13 -4.32 30.15
N GLY A 67 31.04 -4.43 31.11
CA GLY A 67 31.91 -5.59 31.32
C GLY A 67 31.17 -6.93 31.37
N ILE A 68 31.67 -7.87 30.58
CA ILE A 68 31.32 -9.28 30.72
C ILE A 68 32.50 -9.94 31.40
N GLN A 69 32.39 -10.10 32.73
CA GLN A 69 33.04 -11.24 33.38
C GLN A 69 32.56 -12.50 32.64
N ASN A 70 33.50 -13.41 32.35
CA ASN A 70 33.26 -14.72 31.75
C ASN A 70 32.17 -15.49 32.51
N LYS A 71 30.91 -15.28 32.13
CA LYS A 71 29.85 -16.28 32.20
C LYS A 71 29.68 -16.80 30.79
N VAL A 72 29.80 -18.11 30.63
CA VAL A 72 29.38 -18.82 29.43
C VAL A 72 27.93 -18.39 29.15
N GLN A 73 27.74 -17.45 28.24
CA GLN A 73 26.41 -17.08 27.78
C GLN A 73 25.91 -18.26 26.96
N LEU A 74 25.00 -19.04 27.55
CA LEU A 74 24.12 -19.93 26.81
C LEU A 74 23.57 -19.16 25.60
N PRO A 75 23.58 -19.74 24.39
CA PRO A 75 22.95 -19.08 23.25
C PRO A 75 21.51 -18.69 23.61
N PRO A 76 21.04 -17.51 23.20
CA PRO A 76 19.71 -17.04 23.56
C PRO A 76 18.68 -18.10 23.13
N THR A 77 17.87 -18.54 24.09
CA THR A 77 16.86 -19.57 23.86
C THR A 77 15.89 -19.11 22.78
N ARG A 78 15.85 -19.81 21.65
CA ARG A 78 14.93 -19.54 20.54
C ARG A 78 13.55 -20.05 20.93
N GLN A 79 12.54 -19.20 20.85
CA GLN A 79 11.18 -19.57 21.25
C GLN A 79 10.35 -20.07 20.07
N ILE A 80 9.34 -20.86 20.38
CA ILE A 80 8.26 -21.24 19.47
C ILE A 80 7.13 -20.23 19.69
N ASP A 81 6.64 -19.61 18.63
CA ASP A 81 5.55 -18.63 18.72
C ASP A 81 4.20 -19.28 18.43
N LEU A 82 3.17 -18.93 19.21
CA LEU A 82 1.77 -19.21 18.85
C LEU A 82 1.18 -17.99 18.12
N ARG A 83 0.57 -18.23 16.96
CA ARG A 83 -0.08 -17.19 16.15
C ARG A 83 -1.51 -17.57 15.80
N LEU A 84 -2.36 -16.57 15.72
CA LEU A 84 -3.74 -16.69 15.26
C LEU A 84 -3.82 -16.30 13.78
N LEU A 85 -4.57 -17.05 12.98
CA LEU A 85 -4.88 -16.70 11.59
C LEU A 85 -6.37 -16.55 11.43
N ILE A 86 -6.78 -15.44 10.81
CA ILE A 86 -8.17 -15.13 10.46
C ILE A 86 -8.22 -14.97 8.93
N LYS A 87 -9.00 -15.80 8.24
CA LYS A 87 -9.11 -15.76 6.77
C LYS A 87 -10.08 -14.67 6.31
N LYS A 88 -9.66 -13.89 5.29
CA LYS A 88 -10.44 -12.78 4.71
C LYS A 88 -11.29 -13.16 3.48
N ALA A 89 -11.13 -14.33 2.87
CA ALA A 89 -11.83 -14.75 1.64
C ALA A 89 -12.83 -15.89 1.89
N GLU A 90 -13.82 -16.04 0.99
CA GLU A 90 -14.94 -17.01 0.83
C GLU A 90 -15.59 -17.62 2.10
N ASN A 91 -14.81 -18.00 3.09
CA ASN A 91 -15.19 -18.33 4.46
C ASN A 91 -14.76 -17.22 5.43
N ALA A 92 -15.23 -16.00 5.20
CA ALA A 92 -14.99 -14.86 6.08
C ALA A 92 -15.33 -15.21 7.53
N GLY A 93 -14.37 -15.02 8.45
CA GLY A 93 -14.54 -15.32 9.88
C GLY A 93 -14.09 -16.73 10.30
N THR A 94 -13.53 -17.55 9.41
CA THR A 94 -12.83 -18.78 9.83
C THR A 94 -11.45 -18.46 10.40
N TRP A 95 -11.14 -19.05 11.55
CA TRP A 95 -9.89 -18.83 12.26
C TRP A 95 -9.22 -20.13 12.69
N ARG A 96 -7.90 -20.07 12.91
CA ARG A 96 -7.07 -21.21 13.29
C ARG A 96 -5.77 -20.76 13.97
N LEU A 97 -5.14 -21.64 14.75
CA LEU A 97 -3.85 -21.38 15.39
C LEU A 97 -2.70 -22.04 14.63
N GLU A 98 -1.54 -21.40 14.61
CA GLU A 98 -0.31 -21.95 14.07
C GLU A 98 0.84 -21.78 15.07
N LEU A 99 1.66 -22.82 15.20
CA LEU A 99 2.96 -22.73 15.86
C LEU A 99 4.02 -22.40 14.83
N VAL A 100 4.84 -21.40 15.13
CA VAL A 100 5.98 -21.00 14.31
C VAL A 100 7.25 -21.46 15.02
N LEU A 101 7.92 -22.44 14.43
CA LEU A 101 9.18 -22.98 14.91
C LEU A 101 10.36 -22.20 14.31
N PRO A 102 11.41 -21.94 15.10
CA PRO A 102 12.60 -21.25 14.61
C PRO A 102 13.32 -22.07 13.54
N PRO A 103 14.16 -21.42 12.71
CA PRO A 103 14.92 -22.12 11.69
C PRO A 103 15.95 -23.08 12.30
N SER A 104 16.11 -24.24 11.66
CA SER A 104 17.20 -25.20 11.93
C SER A 104 18.07 -25.38 10.70
N ARG A 105 19.32 -25.83 10.88
CA ARG A 105 20.09 -26.31 9.72
C ARG A 105 19.41 -27.57 9.17
N ALA A 106 19.47 -27.75 7.85
CA ALA A 106 18.97 -28.96 7.22
C ALA A 106 19.73 -30.17 7.79
N CYS A 107 19.00 -31.13 8.35
CA CYS A 107 19.55 -32.35 8.93
C CYS A 107 18.63 -33.53 8.69
N HIS A 108 19.18 -34.74 8.67
CA HIS A 108 18.43 -35.99 8.51
C HIS A 108 17.79 -36.41 9.83
N ALA A 109 16.79 -35.67 10.25
CA ALA A 109 16.07 -35.89 11.50
C ALA A 109 14.60 -35.51 11.38
N TYR A 110 13.82 -36.07 12.30
CA TYR A 110 12.42 -35.70 12.48
C TYR A 110 12.18 -35.15 13.88
N LEU A 111 11.33 -34.14 13.95
CA LEU A 111 10.86 -33.54 15.19
C LEU A 111 9.42 -33.99 15.44
N LYS A 112 9.14 -34.56 16.63
CA LYS A 112 7.76 -34.82 17.09
C LYS A 112 7.33 -33.71 18.03
N ILE A 113 6.24 -33.05 17.70
CA ILE A 113 5.66 -31.95 18.48
C ILE A 113 4.19 -32.25 18.79
N ASP A 114 3.78 -32.02 20.03
CA ASP A 114 2.37 -31.97 20.42
C ASP A 114 1.80 -30.61 20.00
N VAL A 115 0.80 -30.65 19.12
CA VAL A 115 0.11 -29.48 18.59
C VAL A 115 -1.28 -29.31 19.18
N GLY A 116 -1.50 -29.77 20.42
CA GLY A 116 -2.72 -29.58 21.19
C GLY A 116 -3.57 -30.84 21.28
N GLY A 117 -2.98 -31.95 21.73
CA GLY A 117 -3.62 -33.27 21.80
C GLY A 117 -3.43 -34.11 20.53
N ARG A 118 -2.69 -33.59 19.55
CA ARG A 118 -2.32 -34.29 18.31
C ARG A 118 -0.81 -34.22 18.15
N ILE A 119 -0.17 -35.35 17.85
CA ILE A 119 1.27 -35.38 17.61
C ILE A 119 1.53 -35.19 16.12
N GLN A 120 2.36 -34.20 15.78
CA GLN A 120 2.82 -33.99 14.42
C GLN A 120 4.31 -34.36 14.30
N LYS A 121 4.64 -35.14 13.28
CA LYS A 121 6.01 -35.43 12.87
C LYS A 121 6.44 -34.47 11.75
N LEU A 122 7.55 -33.76 11.96
CA LEU A 122 8.08 -32.73 11.07
C LEU A 122 9.48 -33.13 10.55
N ASP A 123 9.73 -32.96 9.25
CA ASP A 123 11.05 -33.21 8.64
C ASP A 123 11.95 -31.98 8.80
N MET A 124 13.08 -32.16 9.50
CA MET A 124 14.01 -31.06 9.80
C MET A 124 14.84 -30.60 8.59
N ARG A 125 14.79 -31.29 7.45
CA ARG A 125 15.41 -30.82 6.19
C ARG A 125 14.74 -29.57 5.65
N GLY A 126 13.43 -29.42 5.86
CA GLY A 126 12.63 -28.29 5.38
C GLY A 126 12.59 -27.07 6.30
N MET A 127 13.29 -27.11 7.44
CA MET A 127 13.20 -26.08 8.49
C MET A 127 14.20 -24.93 8.32
N GLY A 128 14.88 -24.81 7.17
CA GLY A 128 15.93 -23.80 6.93
C GLY A 128 15.48 -22.34 7.11
N SER A 129 14.21 -22.05 6.83
CA SER A 129 13.58 -20.73 7.00
C SER A 129 12.61 -20.65 8.19
N GLY A 130 12.65 -21.64 9.09
CA GLY A 130 11.60 -21.88 10.08
C GLY A 130 10.49 -22.76 9.52
N PHE A 131 9.61 -23.22 10.41
CA PHE A 131 8.51 -24.11 10.03
C PHE A 131 7.21 -23.68 10.70
N ARG A 132 6.09 -23.85 10.01
CA ARG A 132 4.77 -23.50 10.53
C ARG A 132 3.91 -24.74 10.57
N VAL A 133 3.28 -24.99 11.71
CA VAL A 133 2.41 -26.16 11.89
C VAL A 133 1.08 -25.72 12.50
N MET A 134 -0.01 -26.29 11.98
CA MET A 134 -1.35 -26.08 12.51
C MET A 134 -1.47 -26.62 13.95
N ALA A 135 -1.96 -25.78 14.86
CA ALA A 135 -2.22 -26.11 16.25
C ALA A 135 -3.73 -26.15 16.53
N GLU A 136 -4.13 -27.09 17.40
CA GLU A 136 -5.48 -27.14 17.97
C GLU A 136 -5.54 -26.28 19.24
N PRO A 137 -6.63 -25.51 19.45
CA PRO A 137 -6.78 -24.71 20.67
C PRO A 137 -6.77 -25.57 21.94
N THR A 138 -5.82 -25.30 22.83
CA THR A 138 -5.70 -25.99 24.11
C THR A 138 -5.16 -25.07 25.20
N ALA A 139 -5.51 -25.35 26.45
CA ALA A 139 -4.92 -24.69 27.61
C ALA A 139 -3.55 -25.27 28.00
N ASN A 140 -3.26 -26.50 27.56
CA ASN A 140 -1.97 -27.15 27.81
C ASN A 140 -0.89 -26.53 26.93
N ASP A 141 0.35 -26.55 27.41
CA ASP A 141 1.50 -26.13 26.60
C ASP A 141 1.68 -27.03 25.39
N TYR A 142 2.03 -26.43 24.26
CA TYR A 142 2.55 -27.15 23.10
C TYR A 142 4.00 -27.53 23.36
N ARG A 143 4.38 -28.77 23.10
CA ARG A 143 5.70 -29.29 23.50
C ARG A 143 6.36 -30.10 22.41
N ILE A 144 7.67 -29.89 22.27
CA ILE A 144 8.53 -30.83 21.57
C ILE A 144 8.65 -32.08 22.44
N LEU A 145 8.25 -33.22 21.89
CA LEU A 145 8.23 -34.49 22.61
C LEU A 145 9.53 -35.28 22.44
N SER A 146 10.05 -35.31 21.21
CA SER A 146 11.25 -36.08 20.88
C SER A 146 11.83 -35.72 19.52
N TYR A 147 13.07 -36.15 19.30
CA TYR A 147 13.78 -36.09 18.03
C TYR A 147 14.13 -37.51 17.57
N GLU A 148 14.00 -37.79 16.28
CA GLU A 148 14.41 -39.06 15.66
C GLU A 148 15.53 -38.79 14.64
N GLY A 149 16.53 -39.68 14.57
CA GLY A 149 17.65 -39.55 13.63
C GLY A 149 18.80 -38.71 14.18
N LYS A 150 19.40 -37.85 13.34
CA LYS A 150 20.57 -37.01 13.69
C LYS A 150 20.18 -35.52 13.66
N PRO A 151 19.50 -35.00 14.71
CA PRO A 151 19.03 -33.61 14.73
C PRO A 151 20.20 -32.63 14.88
N ASP A 152 20.02 -31.40 14.41
CA ASP A 152 20.98 -30.31 14.58
C ASP A 152 21.21 -30.04 16.09
N PRO A 153 22.41 -30.32 16.64
CA PRO A 153 22.66 -30.16 18.08
C PRO A 153 22.49 -28.71 18.55
N LEU A 154 22.76 -27.73 17.69
CA LEU A 154 22.58 -26.32 18.02
C LEU A 154 21.10 -25.96 18.14
N PHE A 155 20.25 -26.56 17.31
CA PHE A 155 18.80 -26.38 17.42
C PHE A 155 18.29 -26.99 18.72
N VAL A 156 18.64 -28.25 18.99
CA VAL A 156 18.18 -28.97 20.19
C VAL A 156 18.60 -28.25 21.48
N ALA A 157 19.83 -27.73 21.54
CA ALA A 157 20.36 -27.05 22.72
C ALA A 157 19.81 -25.64 22.93
N SER A 158 19.29 -24.98 21.89
CA SER A 158 18.86 -23.58 21.95
C SER A 158 17.35 -23.37 21.84
N VAL A 159 16.57 -24.33 21.35
CA VAL A 159 15.13 -24.16 21.22
C VAL A 159 14.41 -24.41 22.54
N ALA A 160 13.45 -23.54 22.88
CA ALA A 160 12.52 -23.77 23.97
C ALA A 160 11.70 -25.04 23.67
N GLN A 161 11.68 -25.98 24.62
CA GLN A 161 10.96 -27.25 24.43
C GLN A 161 9.44 -27.09 24.55
N SER A 162 8.96 -25.97 25.09
CA SER A 162 7.54 -25.66 25.25
C SER A 162 7.18 -24.28 24.73
N CYS A 163 5.94 -24.16 24.25
CA CYS A 163 5.25 -22.92 23.95
C CYS A 163 3.97 -22.90 24.79
N GLN A 164 3.74 -21.81 25.51
CA GLN A 164 2.58 -21.71 26.39
C GLN A 164 1.27 -21.83 25.61
N GLY A 165 0.36 -22.66 26.14
CA GLY A 165 -1.00 -22.80 25.64
C GLY A 165 -1.83 -21.50 25.72
N LEU A 166 -3.12 -21.62 25.47
CA LEU A 166 -4.09 -20.56 25.77
C LEU A 166 -4.38 -20.53 27.28
N PRO A 167 -4.80 -19.40 27.86
CA PRO A 167 -5.13 -19.36 29.27
C PRO A 167 -6.39 -20.21 29.55
N SER A 168 -6.41 -20.90 30.69
CA SER A 168 -7.59 -21.66 31.15
C SER A 168 -8.73 -20.77 31.62
N HIS A 169 -8.41 -19.54 32.06
CA HIS A 169 -9.34 -18.51 32.51
C HIS A 169 -9.03 -17.19 31.80
N GLY A 170 -10.06 -16.43 31.43
CA GLY A 170 -9.89 -15.19 30.66
C GLY A 170 -9.58 -15.46 29.19
N ALA A 171 -8.95 -14.51 28.51
CA ALA A 171 -8.66 -14.55 27.09
C ALA A 171 -7.18 -14.35 26.78
N ALA A 172 -6.69 -15.08 25.77
CA ALA A 172 -5.46 -14.72 25.08
C ALA A 172 -5.74 -13.60 24.09
N ALA A 173 -4.92 -12.55 24.10
CA ALA A 173 -4.99 -11.47 23.12
C ALA A 173 -3.95 -11.65 22.00
N PHE A 174 -4.34 -11.40 20.76
CA PHE A 174 -3.47 -11.40 19.59
C PHE A 174 -3.57 -10.06 18.85
N THR A 175 -2.44 -9.49 18.43
CA THR A 175 -2.39 -8.17 17.78
C THR A 175 -2.31 -8.27 16.26
N ALA A 176 -2.93 -7.32 15.55
CA ALA A 176 -2.84 -7.20 14.10
C ALA A 176 -1.48 -6.68 13.62
N ILE A 177 -0.68 -6.10 14.52
CA ILE A 177 0.61 -5.49 14.21
C ILE A 177 1.69 -6.58 14.17
N GLY A 178 1.71 -7.32 13.07
CA GLY A 178 2.88 -8.09 12.70
C GLY A 178 4.00 -7.13 12.26
N ARG A 179 5.06 -7.02 13.07
CA ARG A 179 6.32 -6.38 12.67
C ARG A 179 7.03 -7.27 11.63
N GLY A 180 6.53 -7.31 10.39
CA GLY A 180 7.21 -8.01 9.29
C GLY A 180 6.29 -8.58 8.20
N THR A 181 6.91 -9.33 7.28
CA THR A 181 6.28 -10.08 6.18
C THR A 181 5.56 -11.35 6.63
N GLU A 182 5.47 -11.58 7.93
CA GLU A 182 5.03 -12.84 8.50
C GLU A 182 3.50 -12.90 8.67
N ILE A 183 2.89 -13.90 8.06
CA ILE A 183 1.44 -14.12 8.08
C ILE A 183 0.98 -14.53 9.50
N GLY A 184 -0.10 -13.91 9.99
CA GLY A 184 -0.76 -14.23 11.26
C GLY A 184 -0.61 -13.16 12.35
N PHE A 185 -1.55 -13.15 13.29
CA PHE A 185 -1.61 -12.28 14.46
C PHE A 185 -0.77 -12.89 15.59
N PRO A 186 0.37 -12.30 16.00
CA PRO A 186 1.14 -12.79 17.13
C PRO A 186 0.41 -12.52 18.45
N ARG A 187 0.78 -13.25 19.51
CA ARG A 187 0.28 -13.01 20.87
C ARG A 187 0.72 -11.62 21.33
N ALA A 188 -0.24 -10.85 21.85
CA ALA A 188 0.02 -9.53 22.40
C ALA A 188 0.72 -9.62 23.76
N GLN A 189 1.55 -8.63 24.07
CA GLN A 189 2.23 -8.48 25.36
C GLN A 189 1.63 -7.35 26.20
N ALA A 190 0.81 -6.50 25.57
CA ALA A 190 0.09 -5.39 26.18
C ALA A 190 -1.09 -5.01 25.27
N LEU A 191 -2.05 -4.24 25.81
CA LEU A 191 -3.20 -3.72 25.09
C LEU A 191 -3.07 -2.20 24.91
N ASN A 192 -2.62 -1.76 23.75
CA ASN A 192 -2.54 -0.34 23.41
C ASN A 192 -3.93 0.22 23.06
N ARG A 193 -4.21 1.44 23.51
CA ARG A 193 -5.43 2.19 23.13
C ARG A 193 -5.48 2.48 21.62
N CYS A 194 -6.70 2.52 21.08
CA CYS A 194 -7.04 2.59 19.65
C CYS A 194 -6.42 1.49 18.77
N GLU A 195 -6.04 0.35 19.34
CA GLU A 195 -5.69 -0.85 18.58
C GLU A 195 -6.80 -1.91 18.69
N THR A 196 -6.88 -2.75 17.66
CA THR A 196 -7.79 -3.90 17.61
C THR A 196 -7.03 -5.18 17.92
N TYR A 197 -7.57 -5.96 18.85
CA TYR A 197 -7.04 -7.24 19.30
C TYR A 197 -8.02 -8.36 19.02
N ALA A 198 -7.51 -9.52 18.67
CA ALA A 198 -8.31 -10.74 18.64
C ALA A 198 -8.21 -11.41 20.01
N LEU A 199 -9.32 -11.44 20.76
CA LEU A 199 -9.42 -12.08 22.06
C LEU A 199 -9.98 -13.48 21.90
N LEU A 200 -9.25 -14.50 22.37
CA LEU A 200 -9.58 -15.92 22.27
C LEU A 200 -9.70 -16.53 23.66
N TRP A 201 -10.85 -17.12 23.98
CA TRP A 201 -11.14 -17.68 25.30
C TRP A 201 -11.95 -18.97 25.24
N SER A 202 -11.94 -19.74 26.33
CA SER A 202 -12.68 -20.99 26.44
C SER A 202 -14.18 -20.72 26.69
N SER A 203 -15.04 -21.37 25.90
CA SER A 203 -16.48 -21.46 26.12
C SER A 203 -16.75 -22.41 27.31
N PRO A 204 -17.74 -22.16 28.19
CA PRO A 204 -18.93 -21.33 28.00
C PRO A 204 -18.80 -19.90 28.55
N VAL A 205 -17.61 -19.43 28.92
CA VAL A 205 -17.45 -18.06 29.44
C VAL A 205 -18.04 -17.08 28.43
N ALA A 206 -19.13 -16.42 28.82
CA ALA A 206 -19.84 -15.44 28.01
C ALA A 206 -19.51 -14.07 28.62
N PRO A 207 -18.33 -13.51 28.33
CA PRO A 207 -17.95 -12.22 28.89
C PRO A 207 -18.98 -11.16 28.51
N GLU A 208 -19.43 -10.41 29.51
CA GLU A 208 -20.13 -9.14 29.31
C GLU A 208 -19.06 -8.09 29.00
N PHE A 209 -18.89 -7.79 27.72
CA PHE A 209 -17.96 -6.76 27.29
C PHE A 209 -18.50 -5.37 27.69
N PRO A 210 -17.66 -4.48 28.23
CA PRO A 210 -18.01 -3.07 28.41
C PRO A 210 -18.57 -2.47 27.12
N GLU A 211 -19.64 -1.67 27.22
CA GLU A 211 -20.33 -1.07 26.07
C GLU A 211 -19.40 -0.14 25.24
N GLU A 212 -18.37 0.41 25.88
CA GLU A 212 -17.36 1.26 25.25
C GLU A 212 -16.48 0.50 24.23
N LEU A 213 -16.44 -0.82 24.29
CA LEU A 213 -15.65 -1.65 23.38
C LEU A 213 -16.41 -1.93 22.10
N LEU A 214 -15.76 -1.72 20.96
CA LEU A 214 -16.28 -2.21 19.68
C LEU A 214 -15.90 -3.67 19.53
N VAL A 215 -16.91 -4.55 19.54
CA VAL A 215 -16.74 -6.00 19.57
C VAL A 215 -17.38 -6.66 18.35
N ASP A 216 -16.55 -7.29 17.51
CA ASP A 216 -17.00 -8.13 16.40
C ASP A 216 -16.74 -9.60 16.74
N ARG A 217 -17.79 -10.36 17.02
CA ARG A 217 -17.69 -11.79 17.37
C ARG A 217 -17.51 -12.65 16.13
N LEU A 218 -16.55 -13.59 16.17
CA LEU A 218 -16.32 -14.59 15.13
C LEU A 218 -16.97 -15.93 15.51
N LYS A 219 -17.10 -16.83 14.53
CA LYS A 219 -17.68 -18.15 14.74
C LYS A 219 -16.86 -18.93 15.78
N PRO A 220 -17.48 -19.49 16.84
CA PRO A 220 -16.77 -20.32 17.80
C PRO A 220 -16.33 -21.64 17.17
N ARG A 221 -15.29 -22.26 17.74
CA ARG A 221 -14.72 -23.53 17.28
C ARG A 221 -14.25 -24.38 18.45
N GLN A 222 -14.67 -25.65 18.50
CA GLN A 222 -14.17 -26.67 19.47
C GLN A 222 -14.20 -26.20 20.94
N GLY A 223 -15.27 -25.51 21.35
CA GLY A 223 -15.37 -24.99 22.72
C GLY A 223 -14.53 -23.73 22.97
N TRP A 224 -14.08 -23.03 21.94
CA TRP A 224 -13.39 -21.74 22.03
C TRP A 224 -14.15 -20.66 21.27
N SER A 225 -14.16 -19.46 21.84
CA SER A 225 -14.81 -18.27 21.29
C SER A 225 -13.76 -17.22 20.93
N LEU A 226 -14.01 -16.47 19.86
CA LEU A 226 -13.11 -15.45 19.36
C LEU A 226 -13.89 -14.17 19.06
N ALA A 227 -13.34 -13.02 19.45
CA ALA A 227 -13.86 -11.72 19.05
C ALA A 227 -12.72 -10.76 18.70
N LEU A 228 -12.96 -9.86 17.75
CA LEU A 228 -12.13 -8.69 17.53
C LEU A 228 -12.65 -7.57 18.43
N VAL A 229 -11.77 -7.02 19.25
CA VAL A 229 -12.08 -5.98 20.23
C VAL A 229 -11.20 -4.79 19.97
N THR A 230 -11.80 -3.64 19.70
CA THR A 230 -11.07 -2.38 19.54
C THR A 230 -11.10 -1.61 20.85
N VAL A 231 -9.92 -1.36 21.42
CA VAL A 231 -9.78 -0.55 22.64
C VAL A 231 -9.96 0.91 22.26
N PRO A 232 -10.85 1.69 22.92
CA PRO A 232 -11.04 3.10 22.58
C PRO A 232 -9.82 3.95 22.95
N GLU A 233 -9.81 5.22 22.52
CA GLU A 233 -8.71 6.16 22.81
C GLU A 233 -8.64 6.56 24.28
N ALA A 234 -9.79 6.72 24.91
CA ALA A 234 -9.94 7.06 26.32
C ALA A 234 -10.93 6.08 26.98
N PRO A 235 -10.53 4.82 27.22
CA PRO A 235 -11.37 3.87 27.96
C PRO A 235 -11.56 4.34 29.39
N SER A 236 -12.75 4.13 29.96
CA SER A 236 -12.98 4.34 31.39
C SER A 236 -12.11 3.42 32.26
N ASP A 237 -11.88 3.79 33.51
CA ASP A 237 -11.13 2.97 34.46
C ASP A 237 -11.79 1.59 34.69
N THR A 238 -13.11 1.52 34.54
CA THR A 238 -13.87 0.26 34.62
C THR A 238 -13.56 -0.62 33.41
N CYS A 239 -13.52 -0.05 32.21
CA CYS A 239 -13.15 -0.76 30.99
C CYS A 239 -11.69 -1.24 31.03
N ILE A 240 -10.77 -0.40 31.53
CA ILE A 240 -9.36 -0.77 31.74
C ILE A 240 -9.27 -1.96 32.70
N SER A 241 -9.85 -1.84 33.89
CA SER A 241 -9.80 -2.90 34.91
C SER A 241 -10.38 -4.21 34.40
N TRP A 242 -11.47 -4.14 33.61
CA TRP A 242 -12.08 -5.31 32.99
C TRP A 242 -11.15 -5.96 31.96
N LEU A 243 -10.53 -5.18 31.07
CA LEU A 243 -9.60 -5.69 30.05
C LEU A 243 -8.37 -6.34 30.70
N GLU A 244 -7.80 -5.70 31.72
CA GLU A 244 -6.65 -6.22 32.46
C GLU A 244 -7.01 -7.50 33.21
N ALA A 245 -8.19 -7.56 33.85
CA ALA A 245 -8.65 -8.78 34.52
C ALA A 245 -8.94 -9.92 33.52
N PHE A 246 -9.55 -9.61 32.39
CA PHE A 246 -9.94 -10.61 31.40
C PHE A 246 -8.75 -11.15 30.60
N THR A 247 -7.74 -10.33 30.33
CA THR A 247 -6.59 -10.72 29.49
C THR A 247 -5.28 -10.92 30.25
N GLN A 248 -5.20 -10.44 31.50
CA GLN A 248 -3.97 -10.38 32.30
C GLN A 248 -2.86 -9.53 31.66
N LEU A 249 -3.23 -8.57 30.79
CA LEU A 249 -2.33 -7.66 30.10
C LEU A 249 -2.64 -6.22 30.49
N SER A 250 -1.60 -5.41 30.70
CA SER A 250 -1.76 -3.98 30.99
C SER A 250 -2.30 -3.19 29.80
N VAL A 251 -3.19 -2.24 30.06
CA VAL A 251 -3.69 -1.30 29.04
C VAL A 251 -2.74 -0.12 28.93
N MET A 252 -2.04 -0.03 27.81
CA MET A 252 -1.01 0.98 27.55
C MET A 252 -1.59 2.17 26.77
N PRO A 253 -1.01 3.37 26.92
CA PRO A 253 -1.35 4.52 26.08
C PRO A 253 -1.21 4.19 24.59
N ALA A 254 -2.00 4.88 23.78
CA ALA A 254 -1.97 4.73 22.34
C ALA A 254 -0.58 5.10 21.76
N VAL A 255 -0.07 4.30 20.81
CA VAL A 255 1.27 4.49 20.24
C VAL A 255 1.25 5.62 19.20
N PRO A 256 2.19 6.58 19.25
CA PRO A 256 2.31 7.60 18.22
C PRO A 256 2.64 6.99 16.85
N ALA A 257 2.04 7.52 15.78
CA ALA A 257 2.23 6.98 14.43
C ALA A 257 2.19 8.07 13.36
N ILE A 258 2.96 7.87 12.28
CA ILE A 258 2.85 8.65 11.04
C ILE A 258 2.28 7.74 9.96
N THR A 259 1.16 8.15 9.37
CA THR A 259 0.50 7.43 8.28
C THR A 259 0.47 8.29 7.01
N THR A 260 0.50 7.64 5.85
CA THR A 260 0.37 8.30 4.55
C THR A 260 -1.09 8.32 4.14
N ILE A 261 -1.65 9.52 3.99
CA ILE A 261 -3.04 9.73 3.55
C ILE A 261 -3.10 9.84 2.03
N TRP A 262 -2.11 10.50 1.43
CA TRP A 262 -1.98 10.66 -0.01
C TRP A 262 -0.51 10.58 -0.43
N PRO A 263 -0.16 9.89 -1.53
CA PRO A 263 -1.05 9.21 -2.47
C PRO A 263 -1.65 7.93 -1.90
N PHE A 264 -2.89 7.62 -2.31
CA PHE A 264 -3.56 6.37 -1.91
C PHE A 264 -2.79 5.13 -2.36
N LEU A 265 -2.01 5.25 -3.45
CA LEU A 265 -1.12 4.22 -3.96
C LEU A 265 0.26 4.32 -3.30
N SER A 266 0.29 4.01 -2.00
CA SER A 266 1.53 3.81 -1.23
C SER A 266 1.59 2.39 -0.69
N ARG A 267 2.80 1.86 -0.55
CA ARG A 267 3.05 0.51 -0.02
C ARG A 267 4.07 0.60 1.10
N ASN A 268 3.80 -0.07 2.22
CA ASN A 268 4.83 -0.29 3.22
C ASN A 268 5.83 -1.32 2.69
N GLY A 269 7.02 -0.87 2.30
CA GLY A 269 8.15 -1.73 1.92
C GLY A 269 8.81 -2.38 3.15
N SER A 270 8.70 -1.73 4.32
CA SER A 270 9.11 -2.28 5.62
C SER A 270 8.26 -1.67 6.75
N ILE A 271 8.59 -1.98 8.02
CA ILE A 271 7.92 -1.39 9.19
C ILE A 271 8.02 0.14 9.17
N ASN A 272 9.15 0.68 8.69
CA ASN A 272 9.42 2.13 8.67
C ASN A 272 9.56 2.69 7.25
N THR A 273 9.48 1.86 6.20
CA THR A 273 9.68 2.31 4.81
C THR A 273 8.37 2.32 4.06
N VAL A 274 8.05 3.45 3.44
CA VAL A 274 6.90 3.67 2.57
C VAL A 274 7.40 3.95 1.16
N GLU A 275 6.99 3.10 0.23
CA GLU A 275 7.14 3.31 -1.19
C GLU A 275 5.90 4.04 -1.73
N TYR A 276 6.10 5.05 -2.57
CA TYR A 276 4.99 5.83 -3.12
C TYR A 276 5.18 6.09 -4.63
N ILE A 277 4.07 6.37 -5.33
CA ILE A 277 4.06 6.76 -6.75
C ILE A 277 4.48 8.21 -6.94
N GLU A 278 4.89 8.59 -8.15
CA GLU A 278 5.24 9.98 -8.47
C GLU A 278 4.04 10.93 -8.28
N VAL A 279 4.18 11.88 -7.35
CA VAL A 279 3.17 12.92 -7.06
C VAL A 279 3.84 14.22 -6.60
N ASP A 280 3.20 15.36 -6.81
CA ASP A 280 3.76 16.66 -6.42
C ASP A 280 3.65 16.93 -4.91
N ALA A 281 2.68 16.28 -4.25
CA ALA A 281 2.42 16.45 -2.84
C ALA A 281 2.15 15.11 -2.14
N ILE A 282 2.64 14.98 -0.91
CA ILE A 282 2.38 13.85 -0.03
C ILE A 282 1.68 14.38 1.21
N ILE A 283 0.52 13.81 1.55
CA ILE A 283 -0.23 14.18 2.75
C ILE A 283 -0.02 13.10 3.79
N LEU A 284 0.41 13.53 4.97
CA LEU A 284 0.72 12.69 6.11
C LEU A 284 -0.21 13.03 7.27
N ALA A 285 -0.61 12.03 8.03
CA ALA A 285 -1.26 12.22 9.31
C ALA A 285 -0.33 11.77 10.43
N ALA A 286 -0.01 12.70 11.33
CA ALA A 286 0.60 12.43 12.62
C ALA A 286 -0.49 12.11 13.62
N HIS A 287 -0.53 10.88 14.10
CA HIS A 287 -1.44 10.46 15.15
C HIS A 287 -0.70 10.44 16.47
N ARG A 288 -1.22 11.20 17.45
CA ARG A 288 -0.84 11.07 18.86
C ARG A 288 0.65 11.29 19.10
N ILE A 289 1.29 12.08 18.25
CA ILE A 289 2.70 12.47 18.42
C ILE A 289 2.73 13.52 19.54
N PRO A 290 3.61 13.38 20.55
CA PRO A 290 3.63 14.33 21.65
C PRO A 290 3.83 15.75 21.12
N GLY A 291 3.10 16.73 21.66
CA GLY A 291 3.26 18.14 21.32
C GLY A 291 4.61 18.73 21.75
N GLY A 292 4.84 20.00 21.38
CA GLY A 292 5.92 20.81 21.95
C GLY A 292 5.55 21.39 23.32
N SER A 293 6.50 22.02 24.01
CA SER A 293 6.37 22.60 25.36
C SER A 293 5.33 23.74 25.49
N HIS A 294 4.69 24.17 24.39
CA HIS A 294 3.75 25.28 24.35
C HIS A 294 2.54 24.93 23.49
N ASP A 295 1.57 24.21 24.06
CA ASP A 295 0.16 24.03 23.63
C ASP A 295 -0.13 23.83 22.12
N GLY A 296 0.89 23.45 21.35
CA GLY A 296 0.87 23.30 19.92
C GLY A 296 0.85 21.83 19.53
N GLY A 297 0.28 21.55 18.37
CA GLY A 297 0.31 20.23 17.75
C GLY A 297 1.73 19.69 17.52
N PRO A 298 1.85 18.44 17.07
CA PRO A 298 3.14 17.79 16.95
C PRO A 298 4.06 18.51 15.96
N THR A 299 5.36 18.45 16.23
CA THR A 299 6.39 18.85 15.27
C THR A 299 6.85 17.64 14.49
N LEU A 300 6.65 17.65 13.18
CA LEU A 300 7.30 16.70 12.27
C LEU A 300 8.51 17.35 11.63
N GLN A 301 9.51 16.51 11.38
CA GLN A 301 10.73 16.87 10.71
C GLN A 301 10.96 15.97 9.51
N VAL A 302 11.21 16.61 8.38
CA VAL A 302 11.61 16.00 7.12
C VAL A 302 13.11 16.18 6.95
N VAL A 303 13.81 15.09 6.67
CA VAL A 303 15.26 15.06 6.45
C VAL A 303 15.53 14.37 5.12
N ASN A 304 16.17 15.06 4.19
CA ASN A 304 16.74 14.47 2.98
C ASN A 304 18.28 14.57 3.04
N GLN A 305 19.00 14.25 1.95
CA GLN A 305 20.47 14.31 1.92
C GLN A 305 21.06 15.72 2.05
N HIS A 306 20.30 16.76 1.71
CA HIS A 306 20.75 18.15 1.55
C HIS A 306 20.06 19.12 2.53
N ASP A 307 18.83 18.83 2.94
CA ASP A 307 17.93 19.71 3.65
C ASP A 307 17.27 19.01 4.85
N ARG A 308 16.97 19.84 5.85
CA ARG A 308 16.23 19.46 7.05
C ARG A 308 15.17 20.52 7.33
N ILE A 309 13.90 20.15 7.20
CA ILE A 309 12.76 21.05 7.36
C ILE A 309 11.91 20.52 8.50
N SER A 310 11.36 21.40 9.33
CA SER A 310 10.39 21.02 10.36
C SER A 310 9.15 21.88 10.27
N ALA A 311 8.01 21.28 10.55
CA ALA A 311 6.72 21.95 10.61
C ALA A 311 6.00 21.56 11.90
N ASN A 312 5.30 22.52 12.49
CA ASN A 312 4.41 22.31 13.63
C ASN A 312 2.98 22.29 13.12
N ALA A 313 2.20 21.30 13.52
CA ALA A 313 0.78 21.32 13.22
C ALA A 313 0.00 22.14 14.25
N PRO A 314 -1.13 22.76 13.86
CA PRO A 314 -2.03 23.41 14.80
C PRO A 314 -2.79 22.37 15.65
N ASP A 315 -3.22 21.26 15.03
CA ASP A 315 -4.00 20.22 15.69
C ASP A 315 -3.11 19.20 16.41
N GLN A 316 -3.59 18.62 17.51
CA GLN A 316 -2.80 17.64 18.27
C GLN A 316 -2.83 16.23 17.65
N SER A 317 -3.99 15.76 17.19
CA SER A 317 -4.15 14.42 16.59
C SER A 317 -5.55 14.25 15.96
N PRO A 318 -5.69 13.72 14.73
CA PRO A 318 -4.65 13.55 13.73
C PRO A 318 -4.20 14.93 13.23
N ALA A 319 -2.89 15.18 13.30
CA ALA A 319 -2.33 16.41 12.79
C ALA A 319 -1.89 16.19 11.33
N LEU A 320 -2.43 16.98 10.41
CA LEU A 320 -2.16 16.81 8.98
C LEU A 320 -0.98 17.64 8.53
N PHE A 321 -0.11 17.02 7.73
CA PHE A 321 1.04 17.66 7.11
C PHE A 321 0.97 17.45 5.61
N THR A 322 1.24 18.52 4.84
CA THR A 322 1.43 18.43 3.40
C THR A 322 2.89 18.70 3.08
N LEU A 323 3.52 17.73 2.42
CA LEU A 323 4.86 17.87 1.89
C LEU A 323 4.78 18.12 0.39
N ILE A 324 5.07 19.34 -0.04
CA ILE A 324 5.19 19.72 -1.45
C ILE A 324 6.63 19.44 -1.88
N ARG A 325 6.80 18.61 -2.92
CA ARG A 325 8.13 18.18 -3.35
C ARG A 325 8.75 19.23 -4.27
N ALA A 326 9.95 19.68 -3.91
CA ALA A 326 10.85 20.45 -4.75
C ALA A 326 12.27 19.86 -4.65
N GLY A 327 12.48 18.65 -5.17
CA GLY A 327 13.78 17.98 -5.09
C GLY A 327 13.72 16.46 -4.98
N THR A 328 14.53 15.89 -4.07
CA THR A 328 14.86 14.46 -4.00
C THR A 328 13.66 13.54 -3.72
N ASP A 329 13.67 12.38 -4.37
CA ASP A 329 12.64 11.33 -4.24
C ASP A 329 12.71 10.50 -2.94
N GLU A 330 13.79 10.66 -2.17
CA GLU A 330 14.04 9.95 -0.92
C GLU A 330 14.17 10.92 0.24
N PHE A 331 13.36 10.70 1.28
CA PHE A 331 13.40 11.51 2.48
C PHE A 331 12.87 10.74 3.69
N ARG A 332 13.23 11.17 4.89
CA ARG A 332 12.75 10.63 6.16
C ARG A 332 11.84 11.66 6.83
N VAL A 333 10.69 11.23 7.33
CA VAL A 333 9.79 12.04 8.14
C VAL A 333 9.69 11.43 9.53
N GLY A 334 9.84 12.24 10.57
CA GLY A 334 9.79 11.74 11.94
C GLY A 334 9.80 12.86 12.96
N LYS A 335 10.05 12.53 14.22
CA LYS A 335 10.26 13.52 15.29
C LYS A 335 11.67 13.36 15.84
N SER A 336 12.41 14.46 15.89
CA SER A 336 13.84 14.47 16.23
C SER A 336 14.21 13.77 17.55
N SER A 337 13.29 13.73 18.51
CA SER A 337 13.46 13.07 19.82
C SER A 337 12.88 11.66 19.93
N HIS A 338 12.21 11.16 18.88
CA HIS A 338 11.51 9.87 18.87
C HIS A 338 11.84 9.11 17.57
N PRO A 339 13.03 8.48 17.46
CA PRO A 339 13.43 7.80 16.23
C PRO A 339 12.54 6.59 15.89
N ASP A 340 11.84 6.03 16.87
CA ASP A 340 10.96 4.87 16.70
C ASP A 340 9.71 5.16 15.85
N ILE A 341 9.41 6.45 15.61
CA ILE A 341 8.27 6.87 14.77
C ILE A 341 8.72 7.38 13.39
N ASP A 342 10.01 7.28 13.07
CA ASP A 342 10.55 7.71 11.80
C ASP A 342 10.03 6.83 10.64
N ARG A 343 9.59 7.49 9.58
CA ARG A 343 9.17 6.89 8.31
C ARG A 343 10.11 7.33 7.19
N PHE A 344 10.67 6.38 6.48
CA PHE A 344 11.45 6.59 5.26
C PHE A 344 10.54 6.48 4.05
N TYR A 345 10.57 7.48 3.19
CA TYR A 345 9.79 7.54 1.96
C TYR A 345 10.72 7.41 0.78
N SER A 346 10.40 6.52 -0.16
CA SER A 346 11.13 6.36 -1.42
C SER A 346 10.16 6.26 -2.60
N ARG A 347 10.49 6.94 -3.71
CA ARG A 347 9.70 6.81 -4.95
C ARG A 347 9.88 5.43 -5.54
N SER A 348 8.78 4.76 -5.90
CA SER A 348 8.78 3.45 -6.54
C SER A 348 8.24 3.55 -7.97
N SER A 349 9.10 3.31 -8.96
CA SER A 349 8.72 3.24 -10.37
C SER A 349 7.92 1.96 -10.71
N SER A 350 7.99 0.93 -9.85
CA SER A 350 7.23 -0.32 -10.00
C SER A 350 5.75 -0.21 -9.61
N LEU A 351 5.40 0.70 -8.69
CA LEU A 351 3.99 0.96 -8.35
C LEU A 351 3.23 1.60 -9.53
N GLY A 352 3.91 2.42 -10.35
CA GLY A 352 3.33 3.02 -11.55
C GLY A 352 3.09 2.05 -12.72
N ARG A 353 3.64 0.82 -12.66
CA ARG A 353 3.51 -0.18 -13.75
C ARG A 353 2.50 -1.30 -13.48
N SER A 354 1.98 -1.47 -12.26
CA SER A 354 1.32 -2.74 -11.86
C SER A 354 -0.14 -2.66 -11.39
N PHE A 355 -0.80 -1.50 -11.43
CA PHE A 355 -2.24 -1.43 -11.15
C PHE A 355 -2.96 -0.65 -12.25
N GLN A 356 -3.37 -1.35 -13.32
CA GLN A 356 -4.55 -0.90 -14.06
C GLN A 356 -5.74 -1.08 -13.13
N HIS A 357 -6.35 0.03 -12.69
CA HIS A 357 -7.57 -0.03 -11.90
C HIS A 357 -8.64 -0.82 -12.68
N PRO A 358 -9.44 -1.66 -12.01
CA PRO A 358 -10.57 -2.28 -12.68
C PRO A 358 -11.48 -1.16 -13.21
N THR A 359 -11.77 -1.18 -14.51
CA THR A 359 -12.62 -0.20 -15.18
C THR A 359 -13.83 -0.88 -15.78
N VAL A 360 -14.93 -0.14 -15.86
CA VAL A 360 -16.04 -0.47 -16.76
C VAL A 360 -15.88 0.39 -18.00
N ASP A 361 -15.74 -0.27 -19.14
CA ASP A 361 -15.39 0.36 -20.40
C ASP A 361 -16.48 0.17 -21.43
N LEU A 362 -16.87 1.27 -22.10
CA LEU A 362 -17.71 1.26 -23.28
C LEU A 362 -16.82 1.18 -24.52
N ILE A 363 -17.07 0.21 -25.37
CA ILE A 363 -16.32 -0.02 -26.61
C ILE A 363 -17.16 0.48 -27.78
N PHE A 364 -16.54 1.32 -28.60
CA PHE A 364 -17.11 1.88 -29.81
C PHE A 364 -16.23 1.55 -31.00
N ILE A 365 -16.81 1.54 -32.19
CA ILE A 365 -16.16 1.30 -33.47
C ILE A 365 -16.38 2.53 -34.34
N ASN A 366 -15.32 3.11 -34.89
CA ASN A 366 -15.42 4.23 -35.83
C ASN A 366 -15.65 3.74 -37.27
N GLU A 367 -15.81 4.66 -38.22
CA GLU A 367 -16.00 4.33 -39.66
C GLU A 367 -14.80 3.59 -40.30
N ARG A 368 -13.65 3.54 -39.62
CA ARG A 368 -12.44 2.84 -40.07
C ARG A 368 -12.26 1.47 -39.39
N ASP A 369 -13.30 0.97 -38.73
CA ASP A 369 -13.30 -0.26 -37.93
C ASP A 369 -12.28 -0.26 -36.76
N GLU A 370 -11.81 0.90 -36.32
CA GLU A 370 -10.93 1.00 -35.15
C GLU A 370 -11.76 1.00 -33.85
N ARG A 371 -11.31 0.18 -32.88
CA ARG A 371 -11.93 0.10 -31.55
C ARG A 371 -11.48 1.26 -30.67
N LEU A 372 -12.45 2.07 -30.26
CA LEU A 372 -12.29 3.16 -29.31
C LEU A 372 -12.85 2.74 -27.95
N VAL A 373 -12.05 2.90 -26.90
CA VAL A 373 -12.41 2.53 -25.53
C VAL A 373 -12.67 3.80 -24.73
N ALA A 374 -13.81 3.88 -24.05
CA ALA A 374 -14.09 4.94 -23.09
C ALA A 374 -14.54 4.37 -21.75
N SER A 375 -13.72 4.57 -20.73
CA SER A 375 -14.06 4.16 -19.37
C SER A 375 -15.17 5.02 -18.76
N LEU A 376 -16.10 4.42 -18.04
CA LEU A 376 -17.24 5.11 -17.42
C LEU A 376 -16.86 6.17 -16.39
N HIS A 377 -15.65 6.11 -15.82
CA HIS A 377 -15.15 7.13 -14.91
C HIS A 377 -14.62 8.39 -15.65
N GLN A 378 -14.51 8.33 -16.98
CA GLN A 378 -14.01 9.42 -17.81
C GLN A 378 -15.14 10.14 -18.53
N ARG A 379 -15.04 11.46 -18.64
CA ARG A 379 -16.00 12.29 -19.40
C ARG A 379 -16.09 11.94 -20.89
N GLN A 380 -15.04 11.31 -21.44
CA GLN A 380 -15.00 10.83 -22.83
C GLN A 380 -16.12 9.85 -23.16
N SER A 381 -16.58 9.08 -22.16
CA SER A 381 -17.72 8.17 -22.32
C SER A 381 -18.98 8.91 -22.80
N GLN A 382 -19.28 10.08 -22.23
CA GLN A 382 -20.42 10.90 -22.66
C GLN A 382 -20.27 11.39 -24.10
N SER A 383 -19.08 11.88 -24.48
CA SER A 383 -18.83 12.35 -25.84
C SER A 383 -19.00 11.23 -26.88
N TYR A 384 -18.53 10.02 -26.58
CA TYR A 384 -18.67 8.88 -27.51
C TYR A 384 -20.11 8.38 -27.62
N VAL A 385 -20.90 8.45 -26.54
CA VAL A 385 -22.33 8.19 -26.62
C VAL A 385 -23.04 9.24 -27.49
N MET A 386 -22.67 10.52 -27.38
CA MET A 386 -23.24 11.56 -28.24
C MET A 386 -22.85 11.37 -29.71
N ALA A 387 -21.59 11.05 -30.00
CA ALA A 387 -21.14 10.70 -31.34
C ALA A 387 -21.85 9.45 -31.89
N THR A 388 -22.16 8.47 -31.03
CA THR A 388 -22.97 7.31 -31.39
C THR A 388 -24.40 7.69 -31.77
N ARG A 389 -25.02 8.65 -31.05
CA ARG A 389 -26.34 9.18 -31.39
C ARG A 389 -26.33 10.03 -32.67
N ALA A 390 -25.22 10.71 -32.94
CA ALA A 390 -24.97 11.42 -34.20
C ALA A 390 -24.61 10.49 -35.38
N ARG A 391 -24.50 9.17 -35.13
CA ARG A 391 -24.11 8.13 -36.11
C ARG A 391 -22.67 8.21 -36.60
N GLU A 392 -21.80 8.88 -35.87
CA GLU A 392 -20.35 8.97 -36.15
C GLU A 392 -19.59 7.77 -35.57
N LEU A 393 -20.13 7.14 -34.52
CA LEU A 393 -19.57 5.95 -33.86
C LEU A 393 -20.63 4.86 -33.72
N HIS A 394 -20.16 3.61 -33.65
CA HIS A 394 -20.99 2.44 -33.42
C HIS A 394 -20.65 1.81 -32.07
N PHE A 395 -21.61 1.74 -31.16
CA PHE A 395 -21.40 0.99 -29.92
C PHE A 395 -21.32 -0.52 -30.19
N ASP A 396 -20.29 -1.17 -29.64
CA ASP A 396 -20.00 -2.60 -29.78
C ASP A 396 -20.40 -3.36 -28.50
N CYS A 397 -19.67 -3.12 -27.41
CA CYS A 397 -19.91 -3.81 -26.15
C CYS A 397 -19.53 -2.98 -24.91
N LEU A 398 -19.96 -3.46 -23.76
CA LEU A 398 -19.52 -2.99 -22.45
C LEU A 398 -18.67 -4.08 -21.79
N ARG A 399 -17.42 -3.74 -21.47
CA ARG A 399 -16.46 -4.59 -20.77
C ARG A 399 -16.38 -4.19 -19.31
N MET A 400 -16.26 -5.17 -18.42
CA MET A 400 -16.25 -4.94 -16.98
C MET A 400 -15.48 -6.02 -16.23
N PRO A 401 -15.06 -5.78 -14.99
CA PRO A 401 -14.42 -6.78 -14.15
C PRO A 401 -15.39 -7.92 -13.82
N ARG A 402 -14.86 -9.13 -13.62
CA ARG A 402 -15.67 -10.27 -13.17
C ARG A 402 -16.36 -9.96 -11.83
N GLY A 403 -17.67 -10.24 -11.75
CA GLY A 403 -18.47 -9.97 -10.55
C GLY A 403 -18.92 -8.51 -10.40
N ALA A 404 -18.56 -7.62 -11.33
CA ALA A 404 -19.07 -6.27 -11.33
C ALA A 404 -20.58 -6.26 -11.60
N THR A 405 -21.30 -5.51 -10.76
CA THR A 405 -22.73 -5.28 -10.91
C THR A 405 -23.01 -3.80 -11.03
N GLY A 406 -23.94 -3.43 -11.89
CA GLY A 406 -24.40 -2.06 -12.04
C GLY A 406 -25.89 -1.97 -12.24
N ARG A 407 -26.35 -0.74 -12.40
CA ARG A 407 -27.75 -0.41 -12.70
C ARG A 407 -27.83 0.41 -13.96
N LEU A 408 -28.84 0.10 -14.76
CA LEU A 408 -29.30 0.89 -15.90
C LEU A 408 -30.71 1.40 -15.56
N GLU A 409 -30.86 2.71 -15.57
CA GLU A 409 -32.15 3.38 -15.55
C GLU A 409 -32.35 4.07 -16.91
N VAL A 410 -33.52 3.87 -17.51
CA VAL A 410 -33.88 4.49 -18.79
C VAL A 410 -35.23 5.16 -18.63
N VAL A 411 -35.33 6.41 -19.07
CA VAL A 411 -36.57 7.16 -19.13
C VAL A 411 -36.90 7.42 -20.60
N SER A 412 -38.05 6.92 -21.04
CA SER A 412 -38.55 7.15 -22.40
C SER A 412 -39.11 8.57 -22.56
N ALA A 413 -39.35 8.98 -23.81
CA ALA A 413 -39.97 10.27 -24.11
C ALA A 413 -41.38 10.42 -23.50
N SER A 414 -42.10 9.33 -23.23
CA SER A 414 -43.39 9.34 -22.54
C SER A 414 -43.27 9.41 -21.01
N GLY A 415 -42.06 9.56 -20.48
CA GLY A 415 -41.78 9.60 -19.04
C GLY A 415 -41.75 8.22 -18.37
N HIS A 416 -42.02 7.13 -19.11
CA HIS A 416 -41.96 5.78 -18.55
C HIS A 416 -40.52 5.42 -18.19
N LYS A 417 -40.32 4.95 -16.95
CA LYS A 417 -39.01 4.57 -16.39
C LYS A 417 -38.83 3.06 -16.38
N ILE A 418 -37.69 2.60 -16.87
CA ILE A 418 -37.29 1.19 -16.90
C ILE A 418 -36.01 1.04 -16.09
N TYR A 419 -36.03 0.11 -15.14
CA TYR A 419 -34.87 -0.25 -14.34
C TYR A 419 -34.38 -1.66 -14.71
N ARG A 420 -33.07 -1.80 -14.90
CA ARG A 420 -32.41 -3.08 -15.18
C ARG A 420 -31.13 -3.20 -14.38
N ARG A 421 -30.89 -4.40 -13.84
CA ARG A 421 -29.61 -4.76 -13.22
C ARG A 421 -28.66 -5.24 -14.32
N LEU A 422 -27.45 -4.71 -14.32
CA LEU A 422 -26.35 -5.12 -15.20
C LEU A 422 -25.42 -6.03 -14.40
N VAL A 423 -25.15 -7.23 -14.91
CA VAL A 423 -24.27 -8.22 -14.28
C VAL A 423 -23.36 -8.78 -15.35
N SER A 424 -22.09 -9.00 -15.00
CA SER A 424 -21.12 -9.65 -15.89
C SER A 424 -21.59 -11.05 -16.30
N SER A 425 -21.38 -11.43 -17.56
CA SER A 425 -21.55 -12.80 -18.01
C SER A 425 -20.39 -13.69 -17.52
N ASP A 426 -20.64 -15.01 -17.45
CA ASP A 426 -19.61 -16.00 -17.10
C ASP A 426 -18.65 -16.31 -18.26
N VAL A 427 -18.85 -15.70 -19.43
CA VAL A 427 -18.05 -15.92 -20.63
C VAL A 427 -16.85 -14.97 -20.63
N THR A 428 -15.66 -15.54 -20.52
CA THR A 428 -14.40 -14.81 -20.60
C THR A 428 -14.06 -14.46 -22.04
N VAL A 429 -13.74 -13.19 -22.30
CA VAL A 429 -13.23 -12.73 -23.58
C VAL A 429 -11.71 -12.70 -23.51
N ASP A 430 -11.08 -13.67 -24.20
CA ASP A 430 -9.69 -13.70 -24.67
C ASP A 430 -8.57 -13.38 -23.65
N HIS A 431 -7.79 -14.40 -23.28
CA HIS A 431 -6.51 -14.47 -22.52
C HIS A 431 -6.17 -13.49 -21.36
N ALA A 432 -6.97 -12.46 -21.07
CA ALA A 432 -6.86 -11.55 -19.95
C ALA A 432 -7.85 -12.00 -18.87
N GLN A 433 -7.33 -12.70 -17.85
CA GLN A 433 -8.07 -13.50 -16.87
C GLN A 433 -9.13 -12.76 -15.99
N GLN A 434 -9.46 -11.49 -16.25
CA GLN A 434 -10.31 -10.67 -15.36
C GLN A 434 -11.40 -9.82 -16.04
N VAL A 435 -11.54 -9.85 -17.37
CA VAL A 435 -12.52 -9.01 -18.09
C VAL A 435 -13.67 -9.85 -18.65
N CYS A 436 -14.89 -9.43 -18.33
CA CYS A 436 -16.15 -10.03 -18.78
C CYS A 436 -16.98 -9.00 -19.57
N GLU A 437 -17.91 -9.47 -20.38
CA GLU A 437 -18.90 -8.63 -21.06
C GLU A 437 -20.29 -8.80 -20.45
N LEU A 438 -21.21 -7.90 -20.76
CA LEU A 438 -22.63 -8.11 -20.48
C LEU A 438 -23.17 -9.31 -21.29
N PRO A 439 -24.18 -10.03 -20.77
CA PRO A 439 -24.91 -11.02 -21.56
C PRO A 439 -25.39 -10.43 -22.89
N PRO A 440 -25.36 -11.19 -24.02
CA PRO A 440 -25.66 -10.65 -25.35
C PRO A 440 -27.01 -9.92 -25.45
N ALA A 441 -28.03 -10.43 -24.77
CA ALA A 441 -29.35 -9.80 -24.71
C ALA A 441 -29.31 -8.41 -24.04
N MET A 442 -28.53 -8.27 -22.97
CA MET A 442 -28.39 -7.02 -22.23
C MET A 442 -27.50 -6.02 -22.98
N ASN A 443 -26.45 -6.50 -23.66
CA ASN A 443 -25.61 -5.66 -24.50
C ASN A 443 -26.40 -5.09 -25.70
N LYS A 444 -27.23 -5.92 -26.34
CA LYS A 444 -28.15 -5.47 -27.42
C LYS A 444 -29.15 -4.42 -26.94
N LEU A 445 -29.71 -4.61 -25.75
CA LEU A 445 -30.64 -3.65 -25.13
C LEU A 445 -29.93 -2.33 -24.79
N LEU A 446 -28.72 -2.39 -24.24
CA LEU A 446 -27.90 -1.23 -23.96
C LEU A 446 -27.56 -0.45 -25.24
N LYS A 447 -27.18 -1.16 -26.32
CA LYS A 447 -26.94 -0.58 -27.64
C LYS A 447 -28.16 0.20 -28.15
N GLN A 448 -29.36 -0.36 -28.01
CA GLN A 448 -30.60 0.30 -28.41
C GLN A 448 -30.82 1.64 -27.69
N TYR A 449 -30.58 1.70 -26.37
CA TYR A 449 -30.77 2.93 -25.60
C TYR A 449 -29.65 3.96 -25.81
N LEU A 450 -28.41 3.49 -26.02
CA LEU A 450 -27.28 4.37 -26.33
C LEU A 450 -27.46 5.07 -27.68
N THR A 451 -27.89 4.32 -28.70
CA THR A 451 -28.07 4.84 -30.07
C THR A 451 -29.33 5.69 -30.25
N ASN A 452 -30.41 5.41 -29.50
CA ASN A 452 -31.65 6.16 -29.69
C ASN A 452 -31.67 7.46 -28.84
N PRO A 453 -31.73 8.65 -29.49
CA PRO A 453 -31.70 9.94 -28.80
C PRO A 453 -32.95 10.22 -27.95
N GLN A 454 -34.07 9.52 -28.17
CA GLN A 454 -35.32 9.74 -27.45
C GLN A 454 -35.32 9.25 -26.00
N PHE A 455 -34.32 8.45 -25.62
CA PHE A 455 -34.20 7.94 -24.26
C PHE A 455 -33.24 8.79 -23.44
N GLN A 456 -33.64 9.13 -22.23
CA GLN A 456 -32.70 9.50 -21.18
C GLN A 456 -32.20 8.20 -20.52
N MET A 457 -30.91 8.11 -20.24
CA MET A 457 -30.33 6.94 -19.60
C MET A 457 -29.34 7.30 -18.51
N TYR A 458 -29.25 6.42 -17.53
CA TYR A 458 -28.34 6.50 -16.41
C TYR A 458 -27.72 5.12 -16.16
N LEU A 459 -26.40 5.06 -16.25
CA LEU A 459 -25.58 3.89 -15.92
C LEU A 459 -24.80 4.18 -14.65
N ASP A 460 -24.80 3.24 -13.71
CA ASP A 460 -24.04 3.37 -12.47
C ASP A 460 -23.48 2.03 -12.00
N PHE A 461 -22.15 2.00 -11.89
CA PHE A 461 -21.36 0.87 -11.39
C PHE A 461 -20.66 1.21 -10.06
N GLY A 462 -21.20 2.18 -9.30
CA GLY A 462 -20.64 2.62 -8.04
C GLY A 462 -19.26 3.24 -8.22
N GLY A 463 -18.27 2.71 -7.52
CA GLY A 463 -16.88 3.17 -7.56
C GLY A 463 -16.17 2.98 -8.92
N LEU A 464 -16.79 2.26 -9.87
CA LEU A 464 -16.21 1.99 -11.19
C LEU A 464 -16.67 3.00 -12.27
N GLY A 465 -17.55 3.94 -11.93
CA GLY A 465 -17.97 5.02 -12.82
C GLY A 465 -19.48 5.10 -13.03
N ARG A 466 -19.91 6.26 -13.55
CA ARG A 466 -21.30 6.62 -13.78
C ARG A 466 -21.44 7.42 -15.06
N LEU A 467 -22.52 7.19 -15.78
CA LEU A 467 -22.84 7.92 -17.00
C LEU A 467 -24.30 8.33 -17.01
N ALA A 468 -24.56 9.63 -17.16
CA ALA A 468 -25.90 10.19 -17.30
C ALA A 468 -26.03 10.88 -18.66
N ILE A 469 -27.05 10.51 -19.41
CA ILE A 469 -27.28 10.99 -20.78
C ILE A 469 -28.74 11.41 -20.90
N GLY A 470 -28.99 12.68 -21.21
CA GLY A 470 -30.35 13.21 -21.43
C GLY A 470 -30.96 12.74 -22.76
N ALA A 471 -32.28 12.82 -22.88
CA ALA A 471 -32.94 12.70 -24.18
C ALA A 471 -32.63 13.94 -25.04
N MET A 472 -32.38 13.77 -26.33
CA MET A 472 -32.28 14.88 -27.28
C MET A 472 -33.62 15.06 -27.98
N GLN A 473 -34.23 16.25 -27.87
CA GLN A 473 -35.33 16.62 -28.76
C GLN A 473 -34.77 16.81 -30.18
N PRO A 474 -35.50 16.41 -31.22
CA PRO A 474 -35.12 16.75 -32.59
C PRO A 474 -35.36 18.24 -32.78
N LEU A 475 -34.34 19.06 -32.56
CA LEU A 475 -34.32 20.41 -33.09
C LEU A 475 -34.04 20.32 -34.59
N ALA A 476 -34.92 20.92 -35.39
CA ALA A 476 -34.58 21.32 -36.74
C ALA A 476 -33.32 22.21 -36.69
N ASN A 477 -32.35 21.86 -37.54
CA ASN A 477 -31.00 22.41 -37.68
C ASN A 477 -29.97 22.04 -36.57
N PRO A 478 -28.80 21.49 -36.95
CA PRO A 478 -27.75 21.14 -36.01
C PRO A 478 -27.01 22.42 -35.62
N ALA A 479 -27.51 23.11 -34.60
CA ALA A 479 -26.66 24.02 -33.86
C ALA A 479 -25.84 23.18 -32.88
N SER A 480 -24.60 22.91 -33.28
CA SER A 480 -23.52 22.33 -32.50
C SER A 480 -23.62 22.76 -31.04
N ALA A 481 -23.62 21.79 -30.11
CA ALA A 481 -23.47 22.07 -28.70
C ALA A 481 -22.16 22.84 -28.51
N PHE A 482 -22.24 24.16 -28.33
CA PHE A 482 -21.06 25.00 -28.23
C PHE A 482 -20.30 24.63 -26.96
N LEU A 483 -19.07 24.13 -27.14
CA LEU A 483 -18.10 24.02 -26.07
C LEU A 483 -17.90 25.42 -25.47
N SER A 484 -17.87 25.56 -24.14
CA SER A 484 -17.67 26.85 -23.48
C SER A 484 -16.42 26.83 -22.61
N LEU A 485 -15.60 27.88 -22.71
CA LEU A 485 -14.43 28.07 -21.84
C LEU A 485 -14.86 28.82 -20.57
N GLY A 486 -14.36 28.38 -19.42
CA GLY A 486 -14.50 29.15 -18.19
C GLY A 486 -13.80 30.52 -18.31
N ARG A 487 -14.35 31.55 -17.65
CA ARG A 487 -13.83 32.94 -17.70
C ARG A 487 -12.32 33.04 -17.46
N SER A 488 -11.79 32.28 -16.51
CA SER A 488 -10.36 32.27 -16.17
C SER A 488 -9.51 31.74 -17.33
N LEU A 489 -9.90 30.61 -17.93
CA LEU A 489 -9.20 30.01 -19.05
C LEU A 489 -9.26 30.91 -20.28
N ARG A 490 -10.43 31.52 -20.53
CA ARG A 490 -10.64 32.50 -21.60
C ARG A 490 -9.65 33.67 -21.50
N LEU A 491 -9.51 34.27 -20.32
CA LEU A 491 -8.56 35.37 -20.08
C LEU A 491 -7.10 34.93 -20.24
N ARG A 492 -6.75 33.72 -19.80
CA ARG A 492 -5.39 33.18 -19.93
C ARG A 492 -5.01 32.93 -21.39
N ILE A 493 -5.93 32.41 -22.21
CA ILE A 493 -5.70 32.23 -23.65
C ILE A 493 -5.56 33.58 -24.36
N GLN A 494 -6.42 34.56 -24.03
CA GLN A 494 -6.31 35.91 -24.57
C GLN A 494 -4.97 36.57 -24.19
N SER A 495 -4.55 36.44 -22.93
CA SER A 495 -3.24 36.93 -22.47
C SER A 495 -2.11 36.25 -23.22
N PHE A 496 -2.15 34.93 -23.38
CA PHE A 496 -1.15 34.19 -24.14
C PHE A 496 -1.08 34.64 -25.61
N LEU A 497 -2.21 34.81 -26.28
CA LEU A 497 -2.26 35.29 -27.67
C LEU A 497 -1.74 36.73 -27.81
N SER A 498 -1.98 37.60 -26.83
CA SER A 498 -1.43 38.96 -26.83
C SER A 498 0.10 38.99 -26.70
N GLN A 499 0.71 38.02 -26.01
CA GLN A 499 2.17 37.92 -25.88
C GLN A 499 2.86 37.49 -27.18
N LEU A 500 2.14 36.80 -28.07
CA LEU A 500 2.65 36.40 -29.39
C LEU A 500 2.57 37.55 -30.41
N HIS A 501 1.59 38.44 -30.26
CA HIS A 501 1.37 39.60 -31.13
C HIS A 501 1.98 40.86 -30.51
N VAL A 502 3.32 40.93 -30.51
CA VAL A 502 4.05 42.15 -30.15
C VAL A 502 3.82 43.20 -31.24
N GLY A 503 2.67 43.90 -31.22
CA GLY A 503 2.44 45.06 -32.09
C GLY A 503 1.03 45.31 -32.65
N GLY A 504 -0.04 44.64 -32.20
CA GLY A 504 -1.39 44.94 -32.72
C GLY A 504 -2.52 44.62 -31.75
N VAL A 505 -3.32 45.64 -31.41
CA VAL A 505 -4.56 45.48 -30.63
C VAL A 505 -5.57 44.74 -31.49
N THR A 506 -5.68 43.42 -31.29
CA THR A 506 -6.80 42.64 -31.82
C THR A 506 -7.81 42.46 -30.69
N THR A 507 -8.98 43.06 -30.86
CA THR A 507 -10.15 42.84 -30.01
C THR A 507 -10.58 41.37 -30.12
N LEU A 508 -10.04 40.52 -29.25
CA LEU A 508 -10.43 39.11 -29.13
C LEU A 508 -11.78 38.97 -28.39
N SER A 509 -12.81 39.71 -28.80
CA SER A 509 -14.19 39.53 -28.33
C SER A 509 -14.95 38.56 -29.25
N GLY A 510 -14.39 37.36 -29.44
CA GLY A 510 -15.00 36.29 -30.25
C GLY A 510 -15.67 35.21 -29.39
N SER A 511 -16.45 34.32 -30.01
CA SER A 511 -16.93 33.10 -29.34
C SER A 511 -15.76 32.23 -28.87
N ASP A 512 -15.99 31.32 -27.92
CA ASP A 512 -14.93 30.44 -27.39
C ASP A 512 -14.28 29.58 -28.49
N GLN A 513 -15.06 29.17 -29.50
CA GLN A 513 -14.55 28.45 -30.67
C GLN A 513 -13.52 29.27 -31.46
N VAL A 514 -13.77 30.56 -31.67
CA VAL A 514 -12.83 31.46 -32.38
C VAL A 514 -11.54 31.62 -31.57
N LEU A 515 -11.67 31.75 -30.26
CA LEU A 515 -10.53 31.90 -29.36
C LEU A 515 -9.66 30.63 -29.33
N VAL A 516 -10.26 29.45 -29.28
CA VAL A 516 -9.53 28.18 -29.33
C VAL A 516 -8.91 27.93 -30.70
N SER A 517 -9.58 28.33 -31.78
CA SER A 517 -9.03 28.21 -33.14
C SER A 517 -7.80 29.09 -33.32
N ALA A 518 -7.85 30.34 -32.84
CA ALA A 518 -6.70 31.25 -32.83
C ALA A 518 -5.54 30.73 -31.96
N PHE A 519 -5.85 30.16 -30.80
CA PHE A 519 -4.87 29.51 -29.93
C PHE A 519 -4.21 28.29 -30.60
N SER A 520 -5.00 27.45 -31.26
CA SER A 520 -4.52 26.24 -31.93
C SER A 520 -3.63 26.55 -33.14
N ALA A 521 -3.93 27.63 -33.86
CA ALA A 521 -3.14 28.12 -34.98
C ALA A 521 -1.89 28.90 -34.56
N SER A 522 -1.73 29.22 -33.27
CA SER A 522 -0.60 30.01 -32.80
C SER A 522 0.71 29.21 -32.80
N ALA A 523 1.79 29.84 -33.27
CA ALA A 523 3.14 29.29 -33.20
C ALA A 523 3.87 29.87 -31.98
N PRO A 524 3.94 29.15 -30.84
CA PRO A 524 4.61 29.66 -29.64
C PRO A 524 6.11 29.82 -29.88
N ARG A 525 6.69 30.92 -29.37
CA ARG A 525 8.15 31.04 -29.24
C ARG A 525 8.68 29.98 -28.25
N PRO A 526 9.96 29.54 -28.36
CA PRO A 526 10.50 28.48 -27.52
C PRO A 526 10.30 28.71 -26.01
N GLU A 527 10.38 29.96 -25.55
CA GLU A 527 10.23 30.35 -24.14
C GLU A 527 8.79 30.20 -23.64
N LEU A 528 7.81 30.23 -24.55
CA LEU A 528 6.38 30.15 -24.25
C LEU A 528 5.81 28.75 -24.48
N LEU A 529 6.61 27.79 -24.95
CA LEU A 529 6.20 26.39 -25.16
C LEU A 529 5.63 25.73 -23.90
N PRO A 530 6.18 25.92 -22.68
CA PRO A 530 5.59 25.37 -21.46
C PRO A 530 4.19 25.94 -21.20
N HIS A 531 4.01 27.25 -21.38
CA HIS A 531 2.73 27.93 -21.21
C HIS A 531 1.69 27.47 -22.25
N TYR A 532 2.11 27.32 -23.52
CA TYR A 532 1.28 26.76 -24.58
C TYR A 532 0.82 25.33 -24.25
N ARG A 533 1.73 24.46 -23.80
CA ARG A 533 1.40 23.07 -23.45
C ARG A 533 0.39 23.01 -22.31
N GLN A 534 0.57 23.84 -21.29
CA GLN A 534 -0.36 23.92 -20.16
C GLN A 534 -1.74 24.41 -20.61
N LEU A 535 -1.80 25.49 -21.39
CA LEU A 535 -3.08 26.01 -21.90
C LEU A 535 -3.76 25.04 -22.87
N ALA A 536 -3.00 24.33 -23.70
CA ALA A 536 -3.53 23.30 -24.57
C ALA A 536 -4.10 22.12 -23.79
N ALA A 537 -3.48 21.73 -22.67
CA ALA A 537 -4.04 20.74 -21.76
C ALA A 537 -5.34 21.24 -21.11
N ASP A 538 -5.37 22.48 -20.63
CA ASP A 538 -6.54 23.09 -20.01
C ASP A 538 -7.71 23.23 -21.02
N VAL A 539 -7.44 23.59 -22.28
CA VAL A 539 -8.45 23.70 -23.35
C VAL A 539 -8.96 22.32 -23.80
N ARG A 540 -8.08 21.32 -23.88
CA ARG A 540 -8.50 19.92 -24.11
C ARG A 540 -9.36 19.38 -22.98
N ALA A 541 -9.06 19.77 -21.74
CA ALA A 541 -9.89 19.44 -20.58
C ALA A 541 -11.32 20.04 -20.67
N CYS A 542 -11.50 21.12 -21.45
CA CYS A 542 -12.80 21.71 -21.79
C CYS A 542 -13.49 21.03 -22.98
N GLY A 543 -12.89 19.99 -23.59
CA GLY A 543 -13.49 19.20 -24.67
C GLY A 543 -13.14 19.67 -26.09
N TYR A 544 -12.24 20.64 -26.24
CA TYR A 544 -11.75 21.10 -27.54
C TYR A 544 -10.61 20.23 -28.07
N ASP A 545 -10.60 19.93 -29.37
CA ASP A 545 -9.47 19.25 -30.02
C ASP A 545 -8.38 20.27 -30.42
N ILE A 546 -7.18 20.08 -29.87
CA ILE A 546 -5.99 20.86 -30.26
C ILE A 546 -4.92 19.86 -30.67
N ARG A 547 -4.59 19.83 -31.96
CA ARG A 547 -3.50 19.02 -32.49
C ARG A 547 -2.16 19.67 -32.17
N TYR A 548 -1.23 18.91 -31.61
CA TYR A 548 0.16 19.35 -31.53
C TYR A 548 0.72 19.44 -32.95
N SER A 549 1.06 20.64 -33.42
CA SER A 549 2.00 20.73 -34.53
C SER A 549 3.32 20.14 -34.04
N ARG A 550 3.68 18.98 -34.58
CA ARG A 550 4.93 18.26 -34.31
C ARG A 550 6.09 18.82 -35.16
N GLU A 551 5.96 20.04 -35.68
CA GLU A 551 7.05 20.72 -36.37
C GLU A 551 7.74 21.67 -35.40
N GLY A 552 8.89 21.23 -34.88
CA GLY A 552 9.68 22.05 -33.95
C GLY A 552 10.59 21.27 -33.02
N VAL A 553 11.06 20.07 -33.41
CA VAL A 553 12.32 19.53 -32.88
C VAL A 553 13.13 19.05 -34.08
N SER A 554 13.81 19.98 -34.72
CA SER A 554 15.01 19.67 -35.50
C SER A 554 16.12 20.57 -34.99
N ARG A 555 16.97 19.92 -34.19
CA ARG A 555 18.28 20.31 -33.64
C ARG A 555 18.35 21.51 -32.71
#